data_AF-A0A6V7Q4G0-F1
#
_entry.id   AF-A0A6V7Q4G0-F1
#
_cell.length_a   1.000
_cell.length_b   1.000
_cell.length_c   1.000
_cell.angle_alpha   90.00
_cell.angle_beta   90.00
_cell.angle_gamma   90.00
#
_symmetry.space_group_name_H-M   'P 1'
#
loop_
_entity.id
_entity.type
_entity.pdbx_description
1 polymer ?
#
loop_
_entity_poly.entity_id
_entity_poly.type
_entity_poly.pdbx_seq_one_letter_code
_entity_poly.pdbx_strand_id
1 'polypeptide(L)'
;MDEIRLRQEKVEKFEGFVDRRLKPDLVNAIAQRSDLKRNIENLEQNGVTSFQSMVNLGSEVYMQADVPDTRRIFVDIGLGFHVEFTWSEALEFISVREARLARYVKASESYFRYQLNDANTL
;
A
#
# COMPACT_ATOMS: atom_id res chain seq x y z
N MET A 1 11.80 36.44 17.45
CA MET A 1 10.43 36.52 16.88
C MET A 1 10.36 35.80 15.54
N ASP A 2 11.31 36.00 14.62
CA ASP A 2 11.29 35.33 13.30
C ASP A 2 11.48 33.80 13.33
N GLU A 3 12.27 33.28 14.27
CA GLU A 3 12.56 31.85 14.37
C GLU A 3 11.33 31.01 14.77
N ILE A 4 10.48 31.55 15.65
CA ILE A 4 9.21 30.91 16.06
C ILE A 4 8.25 30.85 14.87
N ARG A 5 8.19 31.92 14.07
CA ARG A 5 7.34 31.98 12.88
C ARG A 5 7.78 30.97 11.82
N LEU A 6 9.09 30.87 11.57
CA LEU A 6 9.67 29.90 10.65
C LEU A 6 9.40 28.44 11.08
N ARG A 7 9.39 28.19 12.39
CA ARG A 7 9.07 26.87 12.96
C ARG A 7 7.59 26.54 12.77
N GLN A 8 6.70 27.51 12.98
CA GLN A 8 5.26 27.37 12.76
C GLN A 8 4.92 27.08 11.30
N GLU A 9 5.52 27.82 10.36
CA GLU A 9 5.35 27.60 8.91
C GLU A 9 5.81 26.18 8.49
N LYS A 10 6.89 25.66 9.09
CA LYS A 10 7.33 24.28 8.86
C LYS A 10 6.32 23.28 9.39
N VAL A 11 5.81 23.47 10.62
CA VAL A 11 4.81 22.58 11.22
C VAL A 11 3.56 22.51 10.34
N GLU A 12 3.02 23.65 9.93
CA GLU A 12 1.84 23.72 9.05
C GLU A 12 2.07 23.01 7.71
N LYS A 13 3.27 23.14 7.13
CA LYS A 13 3.63 22.43 5.90
C LYS A 13 3.72 20.92 6.10
N PHE A 14 4.26 20.47 7.23
CA PHE A 14 4.33 19.04 7.57
C PHE A 14 2.94 18.46 7.84
N GLU A 15 2.10 19.16 8.62
CA GLU A 15 0.71 18.77 8.87
C GLU A 15 -0.07 18.68 7.55
N GLY A 16 0.06 19.69 6.69
CA GLY A 16 -0.54 19.70 5.36
C GLY A 16 -0.09 18.52 4.49
N PHE A 17 1.18 18.16 4.51
CA PHE A 17 1.69 16.98 3.80
C PHE A 17 1.15 15.67 4.37
N VAL A 18 1.15 15.54 5.71
CA VAL A 18 0.66 14.35 6.41
C VAL A 18 -0.81 14.11 6.08
N ASP A 19 -1.64 15.15 6.16
CA ASP A 19 -3.08 15.03 5.98
C ASP A 19 -3.50 14.92 4.52
N ARG A 20 -2.89 15.70 3.61
CA ARG A 20 -3.34 15.76 2.21
C ARG A 20 -2.71 14.71 1.30
N ARG A 21 -1.57 14.14 1.68
CA ARG A 21 -0.87 13.13 0.86
C ARG A 21 -0.61 11.85 1.62
N LEU A 22 0.16 11.92 2.71
CA LEU A 22 0.68 10.71 3.33
C LEU A 22 -0.44 9.77 3.81
N LYS A 23 -1.45 10.30 4.51
CA LYS A 23 -2.60 9.52 4.99
C LYS A 23 -3.42 8.94 3.83
N PRO A 24 -3.89 9.73 2.83
CA PRO A 24 -4.59 9.20 1.66
C PRO A 24 -3.80 8.14 0.90
N ASP A 25 -2.52 8.40 0.63
CA ASP A 25 -1.65 7.48 -0.11
C ASP A 25 -1.51 6.14 0.64
N LEU A 26 -1.42 6.18 1.98
CA LEU A 26 -1.35 4.99 2.80
C LEU A 26 -2.65 4.18 2.79
N VAL A 27 -3.81 4.86 2.88
CA VAL A 27 -5.13 4.21 2.79
C VAL A 27 -5.30 3.53 1.43
N ASN A 28 -4.97 4.23 0.35
CA ASN A 28 -5.02 3.68 -1.00
C ASN A 28 -4.10 2.48 -1.17
N ALA A 29 -2.87 2.55 -0.66
CA ALA A 29 -1.92 1.43 -0.70
C ALA A 29 -2.40 0.19 0.08
N ILE A 30 -3.10 0.40 1.20
CA ILE A 30 -3.71 -0.70 1.98
C ILE A 30 -4.88 -1.31 1.20
N ALA A 31 -5.76 -0.48 0.63
CA ALA A 31 -6.91 -0.94 -0.15
C ALA A 31 -6.47 -1.78 -1.36
N GLN A 32 -5.52 -1.28 -2.17
CA GLN A 32 -4.98 -1.99 -3.32
C GLN A 32 -4.38 -3.36 -2.96
N ARG A 33 -3.72 -3.47 -1.80
CA ARG A 33 -3.17 -4.74 -1.31
C ARG A 33 -4.26 -5.72 -0.90
N SER A 34 -5.30 -5.24 -0.20
CA SER A 34 -6.43 -6.09 0.18
C SER A 34 -7.17 -6.62 -1.05
N ASP A 35 -7.31 -5.79 -2.08
CA ASP A 35 -7.94 -6.19 -3.34
C ASP A 35 -7.09 -7.23 -4.07
N LEU A 36 -5.77 -7.02 -4.16
CA LEU A 36 -4.85 -7.98 -4.78
C LEU A 36 -4.91 -9.34 -4.07
N LYS A 37 -4.85 -9.36 -2.75
CA LYS A 37 -4.95 -10.58 -1.95
C LYS A 37 -6.25 -11.33 -2.24
N ARG A 38 -7.39 -10.64 -2.17
CA ARG A 38 -8.70 -11.22 -2.44
C ARG A 38 -8.80 -11.78 -3.86
N ASN A 39 -8.24 -11.09 -4.84
CA ASN A 39 -8.22 -11.55 -6.23
C ASN A 39 -7.40 -12.84 -6.39
N ILE A 40 -6.23 -12.93 -5.75
CA ILE A 40 -5.41 -14.15 -5.76
C ILE A 40 -6.11 -15.30 -5.05
N GLU A 41 -6.70 -15.05 -3.88
CA GLU A 41 -7.50 -16.05 -3.14
C GLU A 41 -8.67 -16.57 -3.99
N ASN A 42 -9.36 -15.69 -4.71
CA ASN A 42 -10.43 -16.09 -5.62
C ASN A 42 -9.92 -16.95 -6.80
N LEU A 43 -8.77 -16.60 -7.38
CA LEU A 43 -8.16 -17.39 -8.46
C LEU A 43 -7.77 -18.79 -7.96
N GLU A 44 -7.16 -18.86 -6.78
CA GLU A 44 -6.71 -20.11 -6.15
C GLU A 44 -7.89 -21.01 -5.75
N GLN A 45 -8.88 -20.46 -5.04
CA GLN A 45 -10.04 -21.23 -4.57
C GLN A 45 -10.89 -21.78 -5.71
N ASN A 46 -11.04 -21.01 -6.79
CA ASN A 46 -11.86 -21.42 -7.93
C ASN A 46 -11.04 -22.21 -8.98
N GLY A 47 -9.73 -22.37 -8.79
CA GLY A 47 -8.85 -23.04 -9.75
C GLY A 47 -8.92 -22.41 -11.15
N VAL A 48 -9.18 -21.11 -11.24
CA VAL A 48 -9.33 -20.40 -12.51
C VAL A 48 -7.95 -20.27 -13.12
N THR A 49 -7.61 -21.20 -14.01
CA THR A 49 -6.30 -21.30 -14.66
C THR A 49 -6.21 -20.50 -15.96
N SER A 50 -7.34 -20.00 -16.45
CA SER A 50 -7.43 -19.10 -17.60
C SER A 50 -8.66 -18.21 -17.47
N PHE A 51 -8.61 -16.95 -17.89
CA PHE A 51 -9.79 -16.09 -17.92
C PHE A 51 -9.69 -14.99 -18.98
N GLN A 52 -10.85 -14.47 -19.36
CA GLN A 52 -10.95 -13.29 -20.21
C GLN A 52 -11.27 -12.07 -19.36
N SER A 53 -10.58 -10.97 -19.60
CA SER A 53 -10.74 -9.72 -18.85
C SER A 53 -10.81 -8.51 -19.76
N MET A 54 -11.53 -7.49 -19.33
CA MET A 54 -11.48 -6.16 -19.95
C MET A 54 -10.42 -5.33 -19.25
N VAL A 55 -9.32 -5.05 -19.95
CA VAL A 55 -8.19 -4.28 -19.44
C VAL A 55 -8.31 -2.83 -19.91
N ASN A 56 -8.21 -1.89 -18.97
CA ASN A 56 -8.14 -0.46 -19.28
C ASN A 56 -6.73 -0.11 -19.77
N LEU A 57 -6.61 0.44 -20.98
CA LEU A 57 -5.36 0.87 -21.60
C LEU A 57 -5.06 2.38 -21.39
N GLY A 58 -6.01 3.12 -20.83
CA GLY A 58 -5.97 4.56 -20.60
C GLY A 58 -7.11 5.30 -21.30
N SER A 59 -7.48 6.49 -20.80
CA SER A 59 -8.49 7.37 -21.40
C SER A 59 -9.83 6.68 -21.70
N GLU A 60 -10.30 5.82 -20.80
CA GLU A 60 -11.52 5.01 -20.97
C GLU A 60 -11.51 4.09 -22.20
N VAL A 61 -10.32 3.74 -22.71
CA VAL A 61 -10.14 2.73 -23.74
C VAL A 61 -9.92 1.38 -23.08
N TYR A 62 -10.75 0.42 -23.43
CA TYR A 62 -10.71 -0.94 -22.88
C TYR A 62 -10.45 -1.96 -23.98
N MET A 63 -9.67 -2.99 -23.65
CA MET A 63 -9.34 -4.10 -24.56
C MET A 63 -9.66 -5.43 -23.88
N GLN A 64 -10.24 -6.35 -24.63
CA GLN A 64 -10.42 -7.73 -24.16
C GLN A 64 -9.09 -8.47 -24.24
N ALA A 65 -8.62 -8.95 -23.09
CA ALA A 65 -7.42 -9.74 -22.95
C ALA A 65 -7.80 -11.20 -22.63
N ASP A 66 -7.12 -12.13 -23.29
CA ASP A 66 -7.18 -13.56 -22.98
C ASP A 66 -5.95 -13.91 -22.14
N VAL A 67 -6.18 -14.44 -20.93
CA VAL A 67 -5.12 -14.87 -20.01
C VAL A 67 -5.09 -16.40 -19.99
N PRO A 68 -4.11 -17.04 -20.67
CA PRO A 68 -4.08 -18.49 -20.84
C PRO A 68 -3.54 -19.25 -19.62
N ASP A 69 -2.73 -18.59 -18.78
CA ASP A 69 -2.26 -19.14 -17.51
C ASP A 69 -2.26 -18.05 -16.44
N THR A 70 -2.98 -18.29 -15.36
CA THR A 70 -3.09 -17.38 -14.20
C THR A 70 -2.26 -17.84 -13.01
N ARG A 71 -1.65 -19.04 -13.08
CA ARG A 71 -0.89 -19.63 -11.95
C ARG A 71 0.34 -18.83 -11.58
N ARG A 72 0.78 -17.94 -12.47
CA ARG A 72 1.88 -17.01 -12.27
C ARG A 72 1.40 -15.58 -12.47
N ILE A 73 1.79 -14.70 -11.56
CA ILE A 73 1.45 -13.28 -11.58
C ILE A 73 2.70 -12.44 -11.36
N PHE A 74 2.76 -11.27 -12.01
CA PHE A 74 3.79 -10.30 -11.72
C PHE A 74 3.36 -9.40 -10.56
N VAL A 75 4.17 -9.37 -9.51
CA VAL A 75 3.96 -8.50 -8.35
C VAL A 75 5.04 -7.43 -8.32
N ASP A 76 4.62 -6.17 -8.26
CA ASP A 76 5.52 -5.03 -8.03
C ASP A 76 6.08 -5.10 -6.59
N ILE A 77 7.41 -5.21 -6.48
CA ILE A 77 8.12 -5.24 -5.20
C ILE A 77 8.73 -3.88 -4.82
N GLY A 78 8.61 -2.89 -5.71
CA GLY A 78 9.11 -1.52 -5.59
C GLY A 78 10.27 -1.23 -6.55
N LEU A 79 10.58 0.07 -6.70
CA LEU A 79 11.69 0.59 -7.52
C LEU A 79 11.62 0.16 -9.01
N GLY A 80 10.41 -0.13 -9.51
CA GLY A 80 10.19 -0.57 -10.90
C GLY A 80 10.47 -2.05 -11.15
N PHE A 81 10.79 -2.83 -10.10
CA PHE A 81 11.02 -4.26 -10.22
C PHE A 81 9.74 -5.05 -10.01
N HIS A 82 9.51 -5.99 -10.92
CA HIS A 82 8.38 -6.92 -10.88
C HIS A 82 8.94 -8.34 -10.80
N VAL A 83 8.42 -9.13 -9.88
CA VAL A 83 8.81 -10.53 -9.69
C VAL A 83 7.62 -11.41 -10.09
N GLU A 84 7.90 -12.48 -10.82
CA GLU A 84 6.92 -13.51 -11.14
C GLU A 84 6.75 -14.44 -9.93
N PHE A 85 5.54 -14.52 -9.38
CA PHE A 85 5.18 -15.39 -8.26
C PHE A 85 4.07 -16.36 -8.64
N THR A 86 4.10 -17.54 -8.04
CA THR A 86 2.90 -18.38 -7.88
C THR A 86 1.90 -17.74 -6.92
N TRP A 87 0.65 -18.21 -6.90
CA TRP A 87 -0.36 -17.72 -5.96
C TRP A 87 0.11 -17.80 -4.50
N SER A 88 0.63 -18.95 -4.09
CA SER A 88 1.06 -19.18 -2.71
C SER A 88 2.25 -18.26 -2.33
N GLU A 89 3.23 -18.09 -3.22
CA GLU A 89 4.35 -17.17 -3.01
C GLU A 89 3.87 -15.71 -2.90
N ALA A 90 2.92 -15.30 -3.73
CA ALA A 90 2.35 -13.96 -3.67
C ALA A 90 1.59 -13.72 -2.37
N LEU A 91 0.78 -14.69 -1.90
CA LEU A 91 0.07 -14.60 -0.63
C LEU A 91 1.03 -14.51 0.57
N GLU A 92 2.10 -15.30 0.56
CA GLU A 92 3.15 -15.23 1.58
C GLU A 92 3.84 -13.86 1.58
N PHE A 93 4.22 -13.36 0.40
CA PHE A 93 4.84 -12.04 0.25
C PHE A 93 3.95 -10.91 0.77
N ILE A 94 2.66 -10.93 0.45
CA ILE A 94 1.68 -9.95 0.93
C ILE A 94 1.61 -9.99 2.47
N SER A 95 1.54 -11.19 3.07
CA SER A 95 1.50 -11.35 4.52
C SER A 95 2.73 -10.74 5.22
N VAL A 96 3.93 -10.99 4.69
CA VAL A 96 5.18 -10.41 5.23
C VAL A 96 5.17 -8.88 5.14
N ARG A 97 4.69 -8.34 4.02
CA ARG A 97 4.60 -6.88 3.79
C ARG A 97 3.54 -6.22 4.69
N GLU A 98 2.41 -6.87 4.95
CA GLU A 98 1.38 -6.41 5.89
C GLU A 98 1.92 -6.38 7.32
N ALA A 99 2.55 -7.48 7.77
CA ALA A 99 3.15 -7.56 9.09
C ALA A 99 4.23 -6.48 9.30
N ARG A 100 5.03 -6.20 8.28
CA ARG A 100 6.04 -5.13 8.33
C ARG A 100 5.40 -3.75 8.41
N LEU A 101 4.34 -3.49 7.64
CA LEU A 101 3.62 -2.22 7.69
C LEU A 101 2.96 -1.99 9.05
N ALA A 102 2.30 -3.00 9.61
CA ALA A 102 1.69 -2.95 10.93
C ALA A 102 2.73 -2.65 12.03
N ARG A 103 3.94 -3.22 11.93
CA ARG A 103 5.05 -2.88 12.85
C ARG A 103 5.45 -1.40 12.75
N TYR A 104 5.55 -0.85 11.53
CA TYR A 104 5.88 0.57 11.36
C TYR A 104 4.81 1.50 11.93
N VAL A 105 3.53 1.18 11.71
CA VAL A 105 2.41 1.92 12.30
C VAL A 105 2.50 1.91 13.82
N LYS A 106 2.59 0.71 14.43
CA LYS A 106 2.70 0.55 15.88
C LYS A 106 3.93 1.27 16.47
N ALA A 107 5.08 1.19 15.81
CA ALA A 107 6.27 1.91 16.22
C ALA A 107 6.04 3.42 16.18
N SER A 108 5.46 3.94 15.09
CA SER A 108 5.16 5.37 14.95
C SER A 108 4.20 5.86 16.04
N GLU A 109 3.13 5.11 16.34
CA GLU A 109 2.17 5.43 17.42
C GLU A 109 2.86 5.45 18.79
N SER A 110 3.78 4.53 19.04
CA SER A 110 4.53 4.46 20.29
C SER A 110 5.45 5.68 20.45
N TYR A 111 6.12 6.11 19.38
CA TYR A 111 6.94 7.33 19.38
C TYR A 111 6.12 8.60 19.61
N PHE A 112 4.98 8.75 18.93
CA PHE A 112 4.09 9.90 19.15
C PHE A 112 3.54 9.93 20.58
N ARG A 113 3.17 8.77 21.13
CA ARG A 113 2.66 8.67 22.51
C ARG A 113 3.73 8.99 23.56
N TYR A 114 4.98 8.59 23.31
CA TYR A 114 6.10 8.93 24.18
C TYR A 114 6.35 10.45 24.23
N GLN A 115 6.38 11.10 23.06
CA GLN A 115 6.60 12.56 22.98
C GLN A 115 5.46 13.39 23.61
N LEU A 116 4.20 12.92 23.53
CA LEU A 116 3.05 13.57 24.18
C LEU A 116 3.08 13.44 25.71
N ASN A 117 3.61 12.34 26.25
CA ASN A 117 3.72 12.14 27.70
C ASN A 117 4.85 12.98 28.31
N ASP A 118 5.98 13.15 27.61
CA ASP A 118 7.07 14.03 28.07
C ASP A 118 6.67 15.51 28.05
N ALA A 119 5.80 15.93 27.12
CA ALA A 119 5.29 17.30 27.04
C ALA A 119 4.27 17.66 28.15
N ASN A 120 3.65 16.65 28.79
CA ASN A 120 2.66 16.83 29.87
C ASN A 120 3.22 16.61 31.28
N THR A 121 4.55 16.43 31.41
CA THR A 121 5.23 16.19 32.70
C THR A 121 6.12 17.38 33.14
N LEU A 122 6.02 18.53 32.46
CA LEU A 122 6.62 19.82 32.83
C LEU A 122 5.52 20.86 33.07
#